data_AF-F2U8P1-F1
#
_entry.id   AF-F2U8P1-F1
#
_cell.length_a   1.000
_cell.length_b   1.000
_cell.length_c   1.000
_cell.angle_alpha   90.00
_cell.angle_beta   90.00
_cell.angle_gamma   90.00
#
_symmetry.space_group_name_H-M   'P 1'
#
loop_
_entity.id
_entity.type
_entity.pdbx_description
1 polymer ?
#
loop_
_entity_poly.entity_id
_entity_poly.type
_entity_poly.pdbx_seq_one_letter_code
_entity_poly.pdbx_strand_id
1 'polypeptide(L)'
;MDRLLDAVEASCRQEVEAFHKCAEVHGNDGCPEQKAALQKCSDQSVEYIRSIQRVCKHSLASFQKCVSEHPEDAHIRCDEKVNVFLTCAESVMSYFEKQKAAARSSSGQDTTTS
;
A
#
# COMPACT_ATOMS: atom_id res chain seq x y z
N MET A 1 -7.99 -5.86 0.94
CA MET A 1 -7.68 -4.44 0.64
C MET A 1 -7.65 -3.59 1.90
N ASP A 2 -8.51 -3.86 2.90
CA ASP A 2 -8.63 -3.03 4.11
C ASP A 2 -7.31 -2.81 4.83
N ARG A 3 -6.50 -3.84 5.06
CA ARG A 3 -5.27 -3.72 5.88
C ARG A 3 -4.20 -2.76 5.32
N LEU A 4 -4.12 -2.62 4.00
CA LEU A 4 -3.19 -1.67 3.38
C LEU A 4 -3.73 -0.25 3.52
N LEU A 5 -5.03 -0.08 3.27
CA LEU A 5 -5.73 1.18 3.45
C LEU A 5 -5.70 1.61 4.91
N ASP A 6 -5.97 0.71 5.86
CA ASP A 6 -5.94 0.94 7.30
C ASP A 6 -4.57 1.42 7.78
N ALA A 7 -3.48 0.87 7.25
CA ALA A 7 -2.14 1.24 7.68
C ALA A 7 -1.65 2.55 7.04
N VAL A 8 -2.05 2.80 5.80
CA VAL A 8 -1.87 4.11 5.15
C VAL A 8 -2.72 5.15 5.86
N GLU A 9 -3.96 4.86 6.19
CA GLU A 9 -4.86 5.74 6.92
C GLU A 9 -4.36 5.99 8.34
N ALA A 10 -3.82 4.99 9.02
CA ALA A 10 -3.23 5.16 10.35
C ALA A 10 -1.94 6.01 10.33
N SER A 11 -1.13 5.90 9.28
CA SER A 11 0.19 6.54 9.19
C SER A 11 0.21 7.85 8.40
N CYS A 12 -0.76 8.06 7.52
CA CYS A 12 -0.87 9.13 6.52
C CYS A 12 -2.28 9.72 6.46
N ARG A 13 -2.98 9.73 7.61
CA ARG A 13 -4.36 10.19 7.74
C ARG A 13 -4.61 11.57 7.14
N GLN A 14 -3.69 12.51 7.35
CA GLN A 14 -3.83 13.87 6.83
C GLN A 14 -3.81 13.90 5.30
N GLU A 15 -2.95 13.11 4.68
CA GLU A 15 -2.81 13.01 3.23
C GLU A 15 -3.98 12.22 2.62
N VAL A 16 -4.51 11.21 3.32
CA VAL A 16 -5.73 10.48 2.94
C VAL A 16 -6.94 11.42 2.95
N GLU A 17 -7.15 12.18 4.03
CA GLU A 17 -8.23 13.14 4.14
C GLU A 17 -8.13 14.25 3.08
N ALA A 18 -6.92 14.74 2.80
CA ALA A 18 -6.69 15.75 1.77
C ALA A 18 -7.02 15.23 0.37
N PHE A 19 -6.64 13.98 0.07
CA PHE A 19 -6.97 13.34 -1.19
C PHE A 19 -8.48 13.09 -1.33
N HIS A 20 -9.15 12.58 -0.29
CA HIS A 20 -10.60 12.39 -0.29
C HIS A 20 -11.36 13.70 -0.52
N LYS A 21 -11.04 14.76 0.23
CA LYS A 21 -11.69 16.07 0.05
C LYS A 21 -11.53 16.63 -1.36
N CYS A 22 -10.37 16.40 -1.97
CA CYS A 22 -10.14 16.83 -3.33
C CYS A 22 -10.92 15.96 -4.34
N ALA A 23 -10.89 14.63 -4.17
CA ALA A 23 -11.56 13.68 -5.06
C ALA A 23 -13.09 13.84 -5.03
N GLU A 24 -13.66 14.23 -3.89
CA GLU A 24 -15.09 14.58 -3.76
C GLU A 24 -15.49 15.77 -4.65
N VAL A 25 -14.59 16.72 -4.87
CA VAL A 25 -14.88 17.96 -5.61
C VAL A 25 -14.49 17.85 -7.09
N HIS A 26 -13.36 17.21 -7.40
CA HIS A 26 -12.76 17.23 -8.73
C HIS A 26 -12.68 15.86 -9.41
N GLY A 27 -13.11 14.80 -8.73
CA GLY A 27 -12.89 13.42 -9.15
C GLY A 27 -11.45 12.96 -8.90
N ASN A 28 -11.23 11.65 -8.99
CA ASN A 28 -9.97 11.00 -8.59
C ASN A 28 -8.74 11.50 -9.37
N ASP A 29 -8.95 11.94 -10.62
CA ASP A 29 -7.89 12.43 -11.52
C ASP A 29 -7.63 13.94 -11.38
N GLY A 30 -8.51 14.67 -10.69
CA GLY A 30 -8.39 16.12 -10.47
C GLY A 30 -7.44 16.53 -9.35
N CYS A 31 -6.80 15.55 -8.69
CA CYS A 31 -6.06 15.75 -7.43
C CYS A 31 -4.61 15.27 -7.50
N PRO A 32 -3.81 15.69 -8.51
CA PRO A 32 -2.45 15.18 -8.69
C PRO A 32 -1.53 15.54 -7.53
N GLU A 33 -1.74 16.68 -6.87
CA GLU A 33 -0.91 17.16 -5.78
C GLU A 33 -1.15 16.38 -4.49
N GLN A 34 -2.42 16.17 -4.12
CA GLN A 34 -2.82 15.40 -2.95
C GLN A 34 -2.50 13.91 -3.15
N LYS A 35 -2.62 13.41 -4.39
CA LYS A 35 -2.18 12.07 -4.78
C LYS A 35 -0.67 11.91 -4.57
N ALA A 36 0.14 12.88 -5.03
CA ALA A 36 1.58 12.86 -4.83
C ALA A 36 1.97 12.95 -3.34
N ALA A 37 1.27 13.74 -2.54
CA ALA A 37 1.50 13.85 -1.09
C ALA A 37 1.17 12.54 -0.35
N LEU A 38 0.04 11.91 -0.66
CA LEU A 38 -0.36 10.62 -0.11
C LEU A 38 0.61 9.50 -0.49
N GLN A 39 1.06 9.51 -1.74
CA GLN A 39 2.05 8.57 -2.25
C GLN A 39 3.39 8.77 -1.53
N LYS A 40 3.85 10.02 -1.35
CA LYS A 40 5.07 10.32 -0.60
C LYS A 40 4.99 9.90 0.87
N CYS A 41 3.86 10.11 1.54
CA CYS A 41 3.69 9.67 2.93
C CYS A 41 3.69 8.15 3.03
N SER A 42 2.96 7.46 2.15
CA SER A 42 2.95 5.99 2.10
C SER A 42 4.35 5.43 1.85
N ASP A 43 5.11 6.08 0.96
CA ASP A 43 6.50 5.75 0.66
C ASP A 43 7.43 6.01 1.85
N GLN A 44 7.09 6.89 2.78
CA GLN A 44 7.96 7.28 3.89
C GLN A 44 7.64 6.56 5.20
N SER A 45 6.37 6.36 5.50
CA SER A 45 5.91 5.93 6.83
C SER A 45 5.78 4.42 6.96
N VAL A 46 5.77 3.67 5.85
CA VAL A 46 5.45 2.24 5.87
C VAL A 46 6.54 1.43 5.15
N GLU A 47 7.46 0.85 5.92
CA GLU A 47 8.62 0.11 5.40
C GLU A 47 8.25 -1.06 4.48
N TYR A 48 7.11 -1.71 4.76
CA TYR A 48 6.61 -2.75 3.89
C TYR A 48 5.95 -2.19 2.61
N ILE A 49 5.46 -0.94 2.57
CA ILE A 49 5.00 -0.29 1.32
C ILE A 49 6.18 -0.04 0.39
N ARG A 50 7.32 0.45 0.90
CA ARG A 50 8.58 0.53 0.14
C ARG A 50 8.97 -0.84 -0.41
N SER A 51 8.79 -1.88 0.40
CA SER A 51 9.11 -3.25 0.00
C SER A 51 8.14 -3.80 -1.03
N ILE A 52 6.83 -3.50 -0.95
CA ILE A 52 5.84 -3.83 -1.97
C ILE A 52 6.22 -3.14 -3.28
N GLN A 53 6.52 -1.85 -3.26
CA GLN A 53 6.91 -1.12 -4.48
C GLN A 53 8.19 -1.66 -5.11
N ARG A 54 9.16 -2.13 -4.30
CA ARG A 54 10.40 -2.72 -4.80
C ARG A 54 10.19 -4.14 -5.33
N VAL A 55 9.56 -5.01 -4.54
CA VAL A 55 9.38 -6.45 -4.84
C VAL A 55 8.31 -6.65 -5.90
N CYS A 56 7.20 -5.92 -5.81
CA CYS A 56 6.05 -6.04 -6.70
C CYS A 56 6.08 -5.04 -7.86
N LYS A 57 7.23 -4.42 -8.14
CA LYS A 57 7.41 -3.39 -9.18
C LYS A 57 6.86 -3.82 -10.55
N HIS A 58 7.13 -5.06 -10.95
CA HIS A 58 6.69 -5.59 -12.24
C HIS A 58 5.17 -5.76 -12.33
N SER A 59 4.54 -6.30 -11.28
CA SER A 59 3.09 -6.48 -11.19
C SER A 59 2.37 -5.14 -11.11
N LEU A 60 2.92 -4.20 -10.33
CA LEU A 60 2.41 -2.83 -10.22
C LEU A 60 2.47 -2.10 -11.56
N ALA A 61 3.61 -2.16 -12.26
CA ALA A 61 3.76 -1.54 -13.58
C ALA A 61 2.80 -2.15 -14.61
N SER A 62 2.56 -3.47 -14.55
CA SER A 62 1.60 -4.15 -15.45
C SER A 62 0.16 -3.71 -15.20
N PHE A 63 -0.22 -3.55 -13.92
CA PHE A 63 -1.52 -3.01 -13.57
C PHE A 63 -1.67 -1.54 -14.00
N GLN A 64 -0.69 -0.69 -13.69
CA GLN A 64 -0.69 0.72 -14.08
C GLN A 64 -0.78 0.90 -15.59
N LYS A 65 -0.04 0.09 -16.35
CA LYS A 65 -0.11 0.07 -17.80
C LYS A 65 -1.52 -0.28 -18.29
N CYS A 66 -2.10 -1.36 -17.77
CA CYS A 66 -3.46 -1.76 -18.13
C CYS A 66 -4.49 -0.64 -17.85
N VAL A 67 -4.41 0.00 -16.67
CA VAL A 67 -5.29 1.12 -16.33
C VAL A 67 -5.11 2.29 -17.29
N SER A 68 -3.87 2.61 -17.67
CA SER A 68 -3.60 3.68 -18.63
C SER A 68 -4.10 3.39 -20.05
N GLU A 69 -4.15 2.11 -20.43
CA GLU A 69 -4.66 1.66 -21.74
C GLU A 69 -6.20 1.52 -21.76
N HIS A 70 -6.82 1.41 -20.58
CA HIS A 70 -8.25 1.14 -20.40
C HIS A 70 -8.89 2.04 -19.33
N PRO A 71 -8.85 3.38 -19.47
CA PRO A 71 -9.29 4.30 -18.41
C PRO A 71 -10.79 4.18 -18.07
N GLU A 72 -11.63 3.80 -19.02
CA GLU A 72 -13.09 3.73 -18.83
C GLU A 72 -13.56 2.39 -18.25
N ASP A 73 -12.81 1.30 -18.48
CA ASP A 73 -13.19 -0.07 -18.11
C ASP A 73 -12.07 -0.85 -17.40
N ALA A 74 -11.11 -0.15 -16.80
CA ALA A 74 -10.01 -0.70 -16.02
C ALA A 74 -10.48 -1.69 -14.93
N HIS A 75 -11.62 -1.42 -14.29
CA HIS A 75 -12.20 -2.26 -13.25
C HIS A 75 -12.59 -3.67 -13.75
N ILE A 76 -12.84 -3.84 -15.04
CA ILE A 76 -13.16 -5.13 -15.67
C ILE A 76 -11.92 -5.70 -16.36
N ARG A 77 -11.22 -4.88 -17.15
CA ARG A 77 -10.11 -5.34 -18.00
C ARG A 77 -8.81 -5.60 -17.27
N CYS A 78 -8.62 -4.95 -16.13
CA CYS A 78 -7.38 -5.04 -15.37
C CYS A 78 -7.51 -5.89 -14.11
N ASP A 79 -8.62 -6.61 -13.92
CA ASP A 79 -8.89 -7.44 -12.74
C ASP A 79 -7.78 -8.49 -12.51
N GLU A 80 -7.34 -9.17 -13.57
CA GLU A 80 -6.24 -10.13 -13.47
C GLU A 80 -4.93 -9.44 -13.04
N LYS A 81 -4.64 -8.24 -13.58
CA LYS A 81 -3.38 -7.53 -13.29
C LYS A 81 -3.37 -6.94 -11.88
N VAL A 82 -4.52 -6.46 -11.40
CA VAL A 82 -4.64 -6.04 -10.00
C VAL A 82 -4.52 -7.24 -9.06
N ASN A 83 -5.13 -8.39 -9.38
CA ASN A 83 -5.01 -9.61 -8.56
C ASN A 83 -3.56 -10.12 -8.45
N VAL A 84 -2.79 -10.06 -9.54
CA VAL A 84 -1.36 -10.41 -9.53
C VAL A 84 -0.55 -9.43 -8.67
N PHE A 85 -0.83 -8.13 -8.75
CA PHE A 85 -0.20 -7.14 -7.87
C PHE A 85 -0.56 -7.37 -6.40
N LEU A 86 -1.83 -7.62 -6.10
CA LEU A 86 -2.33 -7.84 -4.75
C LEU A 86 -1.73 -9.09 -4.12
N THR A 87 -1.63 -10.20 -4.86
CA THR A 87 -1.00 -11.44 -4.36
C THR A 87 0.46 -11.20 -3.95
N CYS A 88 1.18 -10.39 -4.72
CA CYS A 88 2.55 -10.00 -4.37
C CYS A 88 2.57 -9.11 -3.13
N ALA A 89 1.68 -8.11 -3.06
CA ALA A 89 1.61 -7.19 -1.92
C ALA A 89 1.29 -7.94 -0.62
N GLU A 90 0.35 -8.88 -0.65
CA GLU A 90 -0.01 -9.74 0.48
C GLU A 90 1.17 -10.62 0.94
N SER A 91 1.95 -11.15 0.01
CA SER A 91 3.15 -11.94 0.33
C SER A 91 4.20 -11.10 1.08
N VAL A 92 4.42 -9.85 0.65
CA VAL A 92 5.32 -8.92 1.33
C VAL A 92 4.76 -8.54 2.70
N MET A 93 3.47 -8.21 2.81
CA MET A 93 2.84 -7.90 4.10
C MET A 93 2.95 -9.07 5.08
N SER A 94 2.68 -10.30 4.62
CA SER A 94 2.81 -11.52 5.41
C SER A 94 4.24 -11.73 5.92
N TYR A 95 5.25 -11.43 5.10
CA TYR A 95 6.65 -11.48 5.52
C TYR A 95 6.96 -10.50 6.66
N PHE A 96 6.49 -9.26 6.57
CA PHE A 96 6.70 -8.26 7.63
C PHE A 96 5.94 -8.58 8.92
N GLU A 97 4.72 -9.12 8.83
CA GLU A 97 3.98 -9.61 10.00
C GLU A 97 4.73 -10.74 10.72
N LYS A 98 5.28 -11.70 9.97
CA LYS A 98 6.09 -12.79 10.54
C LYS A 98 7.36 -12.26 11.21
N GLN A 99 8.04 -11.29 10.60
CA GLN A 99 9.22 -10.64 11.17
C GLN A 99 8.89 -9.90 12.48
N LYS A 100 7.76 -9.17 12.51
CA LYS A 100 7.30 -8.43 13.69
C LYS A 100 6.85 -9.36 14.82
N ALA A 101 6.21 -10.47 14.49
CA ALA A 101 5.84 -11.52 15.46
C ALA A 101 7.09 -12.21 16.03
N ALA A 102 8.08 -12.54 15.19
CA ALA A 102 9.35 -13.11 15.63
C ALA A 102 10.14 -12.16 16.53
N ALA A 103 10.20 -10.87 16.19
CA ALA A 103 10.85 -9.85 17.01
C ALA A 103 10.16 -9.61 18.38
N ARG A 104 8.84 -9.82 18.46
CA ARG A 104 8.11 -9.78 19.74
C ARG A 104 8.37 -11.01 20.60
N SER A 105 8.51 -12.19 19.99
CA SER A 105 8.85 -13.42 20.73
C SER A 105 10.29 -13.44 21.25
N SER A 106 11.22 -12.69 20.63
CA SER A 106 12.61 -12.58 21.09
C SER A 106 12.85 -11.52 22.18
N SER A 107 11.84 -10.73 22.55
CA SER A 107 11.96 -9.66 23.56
C SER A 107 11.37 -10.04 24.93
N GLY A 108 11.00 -11.32 25.11
CA GLY A 108 10.26 -11.80 26.29
C GLY A 108 10.99 -12.81 27.19
N GLN A 109 12.29 -13.07 27.00
CA GLN A 109 13.04 -13.98 27.88
C GLN A 109 14.42 -13.41 28.22
N ASP A 110 14.44 -12.44 29.12
CA ASP A 110 15.58 -12.22 30.01
C ASP A 110 15.05 -11.78 31.38
N THR A 111 15.68 -12.30 32.44
CA THR A 111 15.30 -12.29 33.88
C THR A 111 14.40 -13.48 34.27
N THR A 112 14.91 -14.56 34.86
CA THR A 112 15.52 -14.55 36.20
C THR A 112 16.48 -15.74 36.35
N THR A 113 17.74 -15.44 36.63
CA THR A 113 18.74 -16.35 37.21
C THR A 113 18.70 -16.19 38.73
N SER A 114 18.91 -17.32 39.41
CA SER A 114 19.18 -17.53 40.86
C SER A 114 17.99 -17.76 41.78
#